data_AF-A0A3D4PIM2-F1
#
_entry.id   AF-A0A3D4PIM2-F1
#
_cell.length_a   1.000
_cell.length_b   1.000
_cell.length_c   1.000
_cell.angle_alpha   90.00
_cell.angle_beta   90.00
_cell.angle_gamma   90.00
#
_symmetry.space_group_name_H-M   'P 1'
#
loop_
_entity.id
_entity.type
_entity.pdbx_description
1 polymer ?
#
loop_
_entity_poly.entity_id
_entity_poly.type
_entity_poly.pdbx_seq_one_letter_code
_entity_poly.pdbx_strand_id
1 'polypeptide(L)'
;MRKWNNSQSALLLAGFMTLFLSYSSPTQSEEKPPSGKRGEKSNEVEAKPKGDEKDKDLHHFMIAKLKASVDILEGLTTENYPLIKDGATKLNQMSTAEKWRYSNDALYRQFSSEFQRTTQDLIEAADEKNLDKSALKWMDVTVKCIECHRHVRAMLIVTD
;
A
#
# COMPACT_ATOMS: atom_id res chain seq x y z
N MET A 1 26.21 -42.64 -19.90
CA MET A 1 27.34 -41.72 -19.66
C MET A 1 27.71 -41.05 -20.97
N ARG A 2 27.29 -39.79 -21.16
CA ARG A 2 27.49 -39.03 -22.41
C ARG A 2 28.58 -37.98 -22.14
N LYS A 3 29.76 -38.19 -22.71
CA LYS A 3 30.89 -37.26 -22.57
C LYS A 3 30.62 -36.01 -23.41
N TRP A 4 30.57 -34.84 -22.78
CA TRP A 4 30.51 -33.55 -23.45
C TRP A 4 31.90 -32.92 -23.35
N ASN A 5 32.53 -32.67 -24.49
CA ASN A 5 33.90 -32.20 -24.57
C ASN A 5 33.90 -30.66 -24.66
N ASN A 6 34.57 -30.03 -23.70
CA ASN A 6 34.86 -28.60 -23.68
C ASN A 6 35.96 -28.29 -24.70
N SER A 7 35.66 -27.41 -25.66
CA SER A 7 36.56 -26.40 -26.20
C SER A 7 35.96 -25.91 -27.51
N GLN A 8 35.29 -24.75 -27.47
CA GLN A 8 35.40 -23.72 -28.48
C GLN A 8 34.78 -22.42 -27.94
N SER A 9 35.62 -21.39 -27.91
CA SER A 9 35.23 -20.00 -28.20
C SER A 9 34.46 -19.22 -27.15
N ALA A 10 35.22 -18.80 -26.14
CA ALA A 10 35.12 -17.43 -25.64
C ALA A 10 35.18 -16.45 -26.82
N LEU A 11 34.10 -15.72 -27.08
CA LEU A 11 34.01 -14.46 -27.83
C LEU A 11 32.55 -14.01 -27.79
N LEU A 12 32.32 -12.69 -27.80
CA LEU A 12 31.03 -11.98 -27.67
C LEU A 12 30.65 -11.53 -26.24
N LEU A 13 31.64 -11.05 -25.49
CA LEU A 13 31.47 -9.90 -24.58
C LEU A 13 31.67 -8.62 -25.40
N ALA A 14 30.59 -8.02 -25.91
CA ALA A 14 30.49 -6.59 -26.24
C ALA A 14 29.18 -6.35 -27.00
N GLY A 15 28.22 -5.68 -26.37
CA GLY A 15 27.08 -5.14 -27.12
C GLY A 15 25.80 -4.98 -26.31
N PHE A 16 25.80 -4.15 -25.28
CA PHE A 16 24.60 -3.42 -24.85
C PHE A 16 25.02 -2.16 -24.07
N MET A 17 25.78 -1.31 -24.75
CA MET A 17 26.04 0.06 -24.35
C MET A 17 25.15 0.97 -25.20
N THR A 18 24.52 1.94 -24.55
CA THR A 18 23.74 3.06 -25.09
C THR A 18 22.33 2.78 -25.64
N LEU A 19 21.34 2.92 -24.76
CA LEU A 19 20.09 3.61 -25.10
C LEU A 19 19.61 4.41 -23.87
N PHE A 20 20.43 5.37 -23.43
CA PHE A 20 19.99 6.43 -22.53
C PHE A 20 19.21 7.45 -23.36
N LEU A 21 17.88 7.26 -23.45
CA LEU A 21 16.97 8.27 -23.94
C LEU A 21 16.94 9.41 -22.91
N SER A 22 17.61 10.50 -23.27
CA SER A 22 17.59 11.79 -22.61
C SER A 22 16.18 12.39 -22.64
N TYR A 23 15.42 12.15 -21.57
CA TYR A 23 14.20 12.92 -21.30
C TYR A 23 14.60 14.26 -20.69
N SER A 24 14.80 15.25 -21.56
CA SER A 24 15.06 16.64 -21.16
C SER A 24 13.73 17.28 -20.73
N SER A 25 13.44 17.31 -19.44
CA SER A 25 12.36 18.17 -18.90
C SER A 25 12.81 19.64 -18.91
N PRO A 26 12.02 20.59 -19.45
CA PRO A 26 12.33 22.00 -19.37
C PRO A 26 12.28 22.48 -17.91
N THR A 27 13.38 23.06 -17.45
CA THR A 27 13.47 23.78 -16.17
C THR A 27 12.63 25.06 -16.25
N GLN A 28 11.54 25.12 -15.51
CA GLN A 28 10.82 26.38 -15.27
C GLN A 28 11.60 27.17 -14.22
N SER A 29 12.18 28.27 -14.68
CA SER A 29 12.94 29.24 -13.91
C SER A 29 12.12 29.85 -12.76
N GLU A 30 12.77 30.01 -11.62
CA GLU A 30 12.31 30.76 -10.46
C GLU A 30 11.98 32.22 -10.81
N GLU A 31 10.80 32.69 -10.38
CA GLU A 31 10.60 34.10 -10.05
C GLU A 31 9.83 34.20 -8.72
N LYS A 32 10.40 34.98 -7.78
CA LYS A 32 9.78 35.43 -6.52
C LYS A 32 9.78 36.98 -6.52
N PRO A 33 8.98 37.65 -5.69
CA PRO A 33 7.79 38.41 -6.07
C PRO A 33 7.96 39.93 -5.85
N PRO A 34 7.00 40.79 -6.23
CA PRO A 34 6.89 42.11 -5.62
C PRO A 34 5.81 42.17 -4.54
N SER A 35 6.22 42.76 -3.43
CA SER A 35 5.43 43.09 -2.25
C SER A 35 4.37 44.16 -2.54
N GLY A 36 3.20 44.06 -1.91
CA GLY A 36 2.24 45.15 -1.81
C GLY A 36 1.31 44.97 -0.61
N LYS A 37 1.53 45.76 0.45
CA LYS A 37 0.61 45.90 1.60
C LYS A 37 -0.56 46.80 1.21
N ARG A 38 -1.79 46.47 1.63
CA ARG A 38 -2.74 47.36 2.35
C ARG A 38 -4.13 46.72 2.48
N GLY A 39 -4.70 46.76 3.68
CA GLY A 39 -6.15 46.61 3.90
C GLY A 39 -6.51 45.69 5.07
N GLU A 40 -6.85 46.29 6.21
CA GLU A 40 -7.32 45.65 7.43
C GLU A 40 -8.86 45.44 7.40
N LYS A 41 -9.31 44.41 8.13
CA LYS A 41 -10.66 44.14 8.68
C LYS A 41 -11.74 43.54 7.76
N SER A 42 -12.07 42.28 8.03
CA SER A 42 -13.28 41.97 8.83
C SER A 42 -13.17 40.56 9.43
N ASN A 43 -13.64 40.43 10.66
CA ASN A 43 -13.85 39.16 11.33
C ASN A 43 -15.02 38.45 10.65
N GLU A 44 -14.77 37.30 10.06
CA GLU A 44 -15.78 36.26 9.88
C GLU A 44 -15.12 34.98 10.36
N VAL A 45 -15.56 34.48 11.52
CA VAL A 45 -15.20 33.14 11.98
C VAL A 45 -15.95 32.20 11.06
N GLU A 46 -15.37 31.91 9.90
CA GLU A 46 -15.79 30.83 9.03
C GLU A 46 -15.67 29.53 9.84
N ALA A 47 -16.81 28.98 10.23
CA ALA A 47 -16.88 27.61 10.67
C ALA A 47 -16.41 26.73 9.51
N LYS A 48 -15.15 26.26 9.58
CA LYS A 48 -14.56 25.34 8.62
C LYS A 48 -15.54 24.19 8.33
N PRO A 49 -15.80 23.83 7.06
CA PRO A 49 -16.71 22.74 6.76
C PRO A 49 -16.12 21.45 7.33
N LYS A 50 -16.89 20.76 8.18
CA LYS A 50 -16.53 19.48 8.84
C LYS A 50 -16.15 18.34 7.88
N GLY A 51 -16.20 18.55 6.56
CA GLY A 51 -15.80 17.59 5.54
C GLY A 51 -14.28 17.45 5.38
N ASP A 52 -13.50 18.52 5.57
CA ASP A 52 -12.05 18.53 5.31
C ASP A 52 -11.24 17.72 6.37
N GLU A 53 -11.71 17.65 7.62
CA GLU A 53 -11.02 16.85 8.65
C GLU A 53 -11.30 15.35 8.56
N LYS A 54 -12.54 14.95 8.25
CA LYS A 54 -12.90 13.53 8.15
C LYS A 54 -12.19 12.84 6.98
N ASP A 55 -12.03 13.55 5.86
CA ASP A 55 -11.32 13.05 4.69
C ASP A 55 -9.82 12.85 4.99
N LYS A 56 -9.19 13.79 5.70
CA LYS A 56 -7.80 13.66 6.16
C LYS A 56 -7.60 12.49 7.12
N ASP A 57 -8.54 12.27 8.03
CA ASP A 57 -8.48 11.14 8.97
C ASP A 57 -8.59 9.79 8.25
N LEU A 58 -9.50 9.66 7.29
CA LEU A 58 -9.62 8.47 6.45
C LEU A 58 -8.36 8.26 5.60
N HIS A 59 -7.84 9.33 4.99
CA HIS A 59 -6.60 9.28 4.23
C HIS A 59 -5.43 8.75 5.07
N HIS A 60 -5.22 9.30 6.27
CA HIS A 60 -4.18 8.80 7.18
C HIS A 60 -4.40 7.34 7.58
N PHE A 61 -5.64 6.94 7.82
CA PHE A 61 -5.98 5.55 8.11
C PHE A 61 -5.63 4.63 6.94
N MET A 62 -5.89 5.02 5.70
CA MET A 62 -5.54 4.23 4.51
C MET A 62 -4.03 4.17 4.27
N ILE A 63 -3.30 5.28 4.48
CA ILE A 63 -1.84 5.29 4.44
C ILE A 63 -1.24 4.33 5.48
N ALA A 64 -1.80 4.27 6.67
CA ALA A 64 -1.36 3.33 7.70
C ALA A 64 -1.55 1.85 7.29
N LYS A 65 -2.63 1.51 6.55
CA LYS A 65 -2.83 0.17 5.98
C LYS A 65 -1.78 -0.16 4.92
N LEU A 66 -1.51 0.81 4.03
CA LEU A 66 -0.51 0.66 2.98
C LEU A 66 0.88 0.43 3.61
N LYS A 67 1.23 1.21 4.63
CA LYS A 67 2.50 1.02 5.34
C LYS A 67 2.62 -0.39 5.93
N ALA A 68 1.60 -0.88 6.63
CA ALA A 68 1.62 -2.23 7.19
C ALA A 68 1.76 -3.31 6.10
N SER A 69 1.17 -3.10 4.93
CA SER A 69 1.33 -3.98 3.76
C SER A 69 2.76 -3.96 3.19
N VAL A 70 3.39 -2.79 3.14
CA VAL A 70 4.79 -2.63 2.75
C VAL A 70 5.71 -3.34 3.74
N ASP A 71 5.47 -3.18 5.04
CA ASP A 71 6.26 -3.84 6.09
C ASP A 71 6.20 -5.38 5.94
N ILE A 72 5.03 -5.95 5.62
CA ILE A 72 4.89 -7.40 5.33
C ILE A 72 5.74 -7.80 4.13
N LEU A 73 5.65 -7.06 3.01
CA LEU A 73 6.39 -7.37 1.80
C LEU A 73 7.90 -7.26 2.01
N GLU A 74 8.35 -6.20 2.69
CA GLU A 74 9.74 -6.03 3.09
C GLU A 74 10.19 -7.22 3.93
N GLY A 75 9.41 -7.59 4.94
CA GLY A 75 9.68 -8.72 5.81
C GLY A 75 9.81 -10.05 5.05
N LEU A 76 8.93 -10.30 4.08
CA LEU A 76 9.01 -11.49 3.23
C LEU A 76 10.28 -11.50 2.37
N THR A 77 10.65 -10.37 1.77
CA THR A 77 11.84 -10.28 0.89
C THR A 77 13.17 -10.28 1.63
N THR A 78 13.15 -10.05 2.94
CA THR A 78 14.33 -9.97 3.81
C THR A 78 14.38 -11.06 4.87
N GLU A 79 13.42 -12.00 4.84
CA GLU A 79 13.21 -13.04 5.86
C GLU A 79 13.08 -12.49 7.30
N ASN A 80 12.57 -11.28 7.45
CA ASN A 80 12.35 -10.63 8.73
C ASN A 80 10.97 -10.97 9.29
N TYR A 81 10.86 -12.12 9.95
CA TYR A 81 9.60 -12.60 10.55
C TYR A 81 8.95 -11.63 11.55
N PRO A 82 9.69 -10.95 12.45
CA PRO A 82 9.11 -9.91 13.30
C PRO A 82 8.40 -8.81 12.49
N LEU A 83 9.01 -8.35 11.38
CA LEU A 83 8.42 -7.32 10.55
C LEU A 83 7.16 -7.80 9.82
N ILE A 84 7.15 -9.04 9.32
CA ILE A 84 5.96 -9.69 8.75
C ILE A 84 4.83 -9.71 9.79
N LYS A 85 5.15 -10.20 11.00
CA LYS A 85 4.20 -10.34 12.11
C LYS A 85 3.63 -8.99 12.52
N ASP A 86 4.47 -7.98 12.69
CA ASP A 86 4.05 -6.64 13.12
C ASP A 86 3.13 -6.00 12.08
N GLY A 87 3.48 -6.08 10.79
CA GLY A 87 2.63 -5.60 9.71
C GLY A 87 1.28 -6.33 9.66
N ALA A 88 1.28 -7.66 9.76
CA ALA A 88 0.06 -8.47 9.75
C ALA A 88 -0.83 -8.20 10.98
N THR A 89 -0.22 -8.06 12.16
CA THR A 89 -0.91 -7.69 13.42
C THR A 89 -1.56 -6.33 13.30
N LYS A 90 -0.84 -5.34 12.74
CA LYS A 90 -1.38 -4.01 12.53
C LYS A 90 -2.58 -4.01 11.57
N LEU A 91 -2.51 -4.76 10.46
CA LEU A 91 -3.64 -4.92 9.55
C LEU A 91 -4.85 -5.54 10.26
N ASN A 92 -4.63 -6.61 11.02
CA ASN A 92 -5.69 -7.29 11.78
C ASN A 92 -6.36 -6.32 12.78
N GLN A 93 -5.57 -5.62 13.60
CA GLN A 93 -6.09 -4.62 14.55
C GLN A 93 -6.85 -3.49 13.87
N MET A 94 -6.33 -2.98 12.75
CA MET A 94 -7.03 -1.93 11.99
C MET A 94 -8.39 -2.41 11.47
N SER A 95 -8.55 -3.71 11.23
CA SER A 95 -9.81 -4.28 10.74
C SER A 95 -10.90 -4.47 11.79
N THR A 96 -10.58 -4.25 13.06
CA THR A 96 -11.57 -4.25 14.16
C THR A 96 -11.95 -2.83 14.58
N ALA A 97 -11.21 -1.81 14.14
CA ALA A 97 -11.46 -0.42 14.47
C ALA A 97 -12.79 0.10 13.89
N GLU A 98 -13.47 1.00 14.59
CA GLU A 98 -14.73 1.61 14.12
C GLU A 98 -14.58 2.27 12.74
N LYS A 99 -13.42 2.89 12.49
CA LYS A 99 -13.08 3.50 11.18
C LYS A 99 -13.03 2.50 10.03
N TRP A 100 -12.91 1.20 10.32
CA TRP A 100 -13.03 0.13 9.32
C TRP A 100 -14.49 -0.16 8.96
N ARG A 101 -15.47 0.17 9.81
CA ARG A 101 -16.88 -0.17 9.58
C ARG A 101 -17.55 0.81 8.60
N TYR A 102 -17.09 0.77 7.35
CA TYR A 102 -17.60 1.65 6.28
C TYR A 102 -19.07 1.36 5.93
N SER A 103 -19.47 0.07 5.94
CA SER A 103 -20.84 -0.36 5.63
C SER A 103 -21.33 -1.38 6.65
N ASN A 104 -22.64 -1.35 6.90
CA ASN A 104 -23.35 -2.33 7.72
C ASN A 104 -24.02 -3.42 6.85
N ASP A 105 -23.63 -3.59 5.60
CA ASP A 105 -24.10 -4.71 4.78
C ASP A 105 -23.46 -6.04 5.21
N ALA A 106 -24.16 -7.15 4.93
CA ALA A 106 -23.70 -8.50 5.23
C ALA A 106 -22.43 -8.88 4.48
N LEU A 107 -22.28 -8.49 3.22
CA LEU A 107 -21.07 -8.77 2.44
C LEU A 107 -19.87 -8.03 3.00
N TYR A 108 -20.04 -6.77 3.40
CA TYR A 108 -18.97 -5.99 4.03
C TYR A 108 -18.45 -6.66 5.31
N ARG A 109 -19.36 -7.15 6.16
CA ARG A 109 -19.00 -7.91 7.37
C ARG A 109 -18.26 -9.21 7.04
N GLN A 110 -18.70 -9.93 6.02
CA GLN A 110 -18.03 -11.15 5.57
C GLN A 110 -16.60 -10.85 5.10
N PHE A 111 -16.40 -9.86 4.21
CA PHE A 111 -15.06 -9.47 3.77
C PHE A 111 -14.15 -9.08 4.93
N SER A 112 -14.69 -8.36 5.92
CA SER A 112 -13.93 -7.98 7.11
C SER A 112 -13.53 -9.18 7.97
N SER A 113 -14.44 -10.14 8.16
CA SER A 113 -14.15 -11.38 8.92
C SER A 113 -13.14 -12.26 8.20
N GLU A 114 -13.25 -12.41 6.88
CA GLU A 114 -12.27 -13.16 6.09
C GLU A 114 -10.89 -12.49 6.10
N PHE A 115 -10.85 -11.15 6.04
CA PHE A 115 -9.61 -10.39 6.18
C PHE A 115 -8.96 -10.58 7.57
N GLN A 116 -9.75 -10.55 8.64
CA GLN A 116 -9.28 -10.81 10.01
C GLN A 116 -8.69 -12.21 10.13
N ARG A 117 -9.41 -13.22 9.64
CA ARG A 117 -8.93 -14.62 9.68
C ARG A 117 -7.64 -14.80 8.88
N THR A 118 -7.57 -14.27 7.66
CA THR A 118 -6.39 -14.43 6.79
C THR A 118 -5.16 -13.68 7.33
N THR A 119 -5.35 -12.49 7.92
CA THR A 119 -4.26 -11.79 8.61
C THR A 119 -3.81 -12.52 9.88
N GLN A 120 -4.73 -13.17 10.61
CA GLN A 120 -4.38 -14.04 11.75
C GLN A 120 -3.55 -15.26 11.31
N ASP A 121 -3.96 -15.94 10.23
CA ASP A 121 -3.18 -17.05 9.66
C ASP A 121 -1.76 -16.61 9.24
N LEU A 122 -1.59 -15.37 8.75
CA LEU A 122 -0.29 -14.80 8.41
C LEU A 122 0.58 -14.53 9.66
N ILE A 123 -0.02 -14.01 10.73
CA ILE A 123 0.65 -13.82 12.03
C ILE A 123 1.18 -15.16 12.54
N GLU A 124 0.36 -16.20 12.51
CA GLU A 124 0.74 -17.56 12.93
C GLU A 124 1.86 -18.13 12.06
N ALA A 125 1.79 -17.95 10.73
CA ALA A 125 2.84 -18.39 9.81
C ALA A 125 4.20 -17.69 10.08
N ALA A 126 4.16 -16.40 10.41
CA ALA A 126 5.36 -15.65 10.78
C ALA A 126 5.92 -16.10 12.14
N ASP A 127 5.06 -16.39 13.12
CA ASP A 127 5.45 -16.93 14.43
C ASP A 127 6.10 -18.30 14.33
N GLU A 128 5.60 -19.16 13.44
CA GLU A 128 6.18 -20.45 13.10
C GLU A 128 7.50 -20.34 12.33
N LYS A 129 7.92 -19.12 11.94
CA LYS A 129 9.05 -18.85 11.04
C LYS A 129 8.98 -19.63 9.73
N ASN A 130 7.78 -19.75 9.19
CA ASN A 130 7.52 -20.47 7.95
C ASN A 130 7.33 -19.46 6.80
N LEU A 131 8.40 -19.20 6.04
CA LEU A 131 8.40 -18.19 4.98
C LEU A 131 7.42 -18.53 3.86
N ASP A 132 7.39 -19.79 3.40
CA ASP A 132 6.50 -20.23 2.33
C ASP A 132 5.04 -20.08 2.71
N LYS A 133 4.68 -20.49 3.94
CA LYS A 133 3.33 -20.30 4.49
C LYS A 133 3.01 -18.81 4.62
N SER A 134 3.97 -18.00 5.07
CA SER A 134 3.78 -16.54 5.17
C SER A 134 3.55 -15.89 3.81
N ALA A 135 4.30 -16.29 2.78
CA ALA A 135 4.13 -15.79 1.43
C ALA A 135 2.76 -16.14 0.85
N LEU A 136 2.31 -17.39 1.02
CA LEU A 136 0.97 -17.81 0.60
C LEU A 136 -0.14 -17.03 1.32
N LYS A 137 -0.02 -16.85 2.64
CA LYS A 137 -1.00 -16.08 3.41
C LYS A 137 -1.00 -14.60 3.07
N TRP A 138 0.14 -14.02 2.70
CA TRP A 138 0.18 -12.65 2.20
C TRP A 138 -0.55 -12.49 0.85
N MET A 139 -0.46 -13.49 -0.04
CA MET A 139 -1.25 -13.49 -1.27
C MET A 139 -2.75 -13.56 -0.97
N ASP A 140 -3.17 -14.41 -0.03
CA ASP A 140 -4.57 -14.46 0.42
C ASP A 140 -5.04 -13.10 0.94
N VAL A 141 -4.26 -12.45 1.82
CA VAL A 141 -4.57 -11.10 2.34
C VAL A 141 -4.69 -10.08 1.22
N THR A 142 -3.81 -10.14 0.21
CA THR A 142 -3.84 -9.26 -0.96
C THR A 142 -5.14 -9.43 -1.76
N VAL A 143 -5.60 -10.67 -1.96
CA VAL A 143 -6.89 -10.95 -2.60
C VAL A 143 -8.04 -10.33 -1.79
N LYS A 144 -8.04 -10.46 -0.46
CA LYS A 144 -9.07 -9.88 0.40
C LYS A 144 -9.11 -8.36 0.36
N CYS A 145 -7.97 -7.69 0.24
CA CYS A 145 -7.91 -6.25 -0.01
C CYS A 145 -8.64 -5.86 -1.31
N ILE A 146 -8.38 -6.59 -2.39
CA ILE A 146 -8.97 -6.33 -3.71
C ILE A 146 -10.48 -6.57 -3.70
N GLU A 147 -10.94 -7.67 -3.12
CA GLU A 147 -12.36 -8.03 -3.04
C GLU A 147 -13.17 -6.97 -2.27
N CYS A 148 -12.70 -6.58 -1.09
CA CYS A 148 -13.35 -5.54 -0.30
C CYS A 148 -13.38 -4.19 -1.04
N HIS A 149 -12.26 -3.78 -1.65
CA HIS A 149 -12.21 -2.51 -2.39
C HIS A 149 -13.08 -2.51 -3.65
N ARG A 150 -13.24 -3.65 -4.33
CA ARG A 150 -14.17 -3.79 -5.45
C ARG A 150 -15.61 -3.58 -4.99
N HIS A 151 -16.00 -4.18 -3.87
CA HIS A 151 -17.33 -4.01 -3.30
C HIS A 151 -17.60 -2.58 -2.82
N VAL A 152 -16.68 -1.97 -2.07
CA VAL A 152 -16.83 -0.58 -1.59
C VAL A 152 -16.95 0.41 -2.74
N ARG A 153 -16.14 0.27 -3.79
CA ARG A 153 -16.23 1.12 -4.97
C ARG A 153 -17.58 0.97 -5.69
N ALA A 154 -18.10 -0.25 -5.78
CA ALA A 154 -19.41 -0.49 -6.39
C ALA A 154 -20.55 0.15 -5.58
N MET A 155 -20.47 0.13 -4.25
CA MET A 155 -21.47 0.80 -3.39
C MET A 155 -21.49 2.31 -3.59
N LEU A 156 -20.32 2.95 -3.68
CA LEU A 156 -20.19 4.40 -3.87
C LEU A 156 -20.85 4.87 -5.18
N ILE A 157 -20.70 4.13 -6.28
CA ILE A 157 -21.27 4.48 -7.59
C ILE A 157 -22.80 4.41 -7.58
N VAL A 158 -23.41 3.55 -6.76
CA VAL A 158 -24.87 3.38 -6.70
C VAL A 158 -25.53 4.50 -5.88
N THR A 159 -24.77 5.17 -5.01
CA THR A 159 -25.30 6.20 -4.10
C THR A 159 -25.13 7.64 -4.58
N ASP A 160 -24.47 7.86 -5.73
CA ASP A 160 -24.34 9.15 -6.42
C ASP A 160 -25.39 9.30 -7.54
#